data_AF-A0A562SNT8-F1
#
_entry.id   AF-A0A562SNT8-F1
#
_cell.length_a   1.000
_cell.length_b   1.000
_cell.length_c   1.000
_cell.angle_alpha   90.00
_cell.angle_beta   90.00
_cell.angle_gamma   90.00
#
_symmetry.space_group_name_H-M   'P 1'
#
loop_
_entity.id
_entity.type
_entity.pdbx_description
1 polymer ?
#
loop_
_entity_poly.entity_id
_entity_poly.type
_entity_poly.pdbx_seq_one_letter_code
_entity_poly.pdbx_strand_id
1 'polypeptide(L)'
;MHLQLIEGQYTVQESIELLTQLLQVKIKFHESKIEQTSSEEDISYRESRLRYLQQELANLRSLISSNNGTVQMSATIQVQLKQTTYETIAA
;
A
#
# COMPACT_ATOMS: atom_id res chain seq x y z
N MET A 1 12.66 -12.49 -1.95
CA MET A 1 13.00 -11.54 -3.03
C MET A 1 12.97 -10.12 -2.47
N HIS A 2 13.88 -9.26 -2.91
CA HIS A 2 13.91 -7.84 -2.55
C HIS A 2 13.74 -6.99 -3.82
N LEU A 3 12.82 -6.04 -3.80
CA LEU A 3 12.54 -5.15 -4.93
C LEU A 3 12.65 -3.70 -4.48
N GLN A 4 13.57 -2.93 -5.08
CA GLN A 4 13.64 -1.48 -4.91
C GLN A 4 12.58 -0.84 -5.82
N LEU A 5 11.64 -0.08 -5.26
CA LEU A 5 10.58 0.60 -6.00
C LEU A 5 10.87 2.08 -6.23
N ILE A 6 11.39 2.76 -5.20
CA ILE A 6 11.68 4.20 -5.23
C ILE A 6 13.04 4.40 -4.57
N GLU A 7 13.90 5.19 -5.19
CA GLU A 7 15.14 5.67 -4.59
C GLU A 7 15.47 7.04 -5.19
N GLY A 8 15.86 8.02 -4.36
CA GLY A 8 16.34 9.32 -4.82
C GLY A 8 15.60 10.53 -4.25
N GLN A 9 15.88 11.68 -4.86
CA GLN A 9 15.28 12.97 -4.52
C GLN A 9 14.33 13.41 -5.61
N TYR A 10 13.18 13.91 -5.18
CA TYR A 10 12.08 14.30 -6.05
C TYR A 10 11.60 15.69 -5.64
N THR A 11 11.02 16.43 -6.57
CA THR A 11 10.29 17.64 -6.21
C THR A 11 9.05 17.30 -5.40
N VAL A 12 8.51 18.26 -4.66
CA VAL A 12 7.22 18.15 -3.94
C VAL A 12 6.13 17.60 -4.86
N GLN A 13 6.03 18.14 -6.08
CA GLN A 13 5.01 17.75 -7.06
C GLN A 13 5.19 16.31 -7.52
N GLU A 14 6.40 15.92 -7.93
CA GLU A 14 6.70 14.54 -8.35
C GLU A 14 6.45 13.54 -7.22
N SER A 15 6.78 13.92 -5.99
CA SER A 15 6.58 13.08 -4.81
C SER A 15 5.10 12.83 -4.53
N ILE A 16 4.29 13.88 -4.55
CA ILE A 16 2.84 13.77 -4.39
C ILE A 16 2.23 12.92 -5.50
N GLU A 17 2.66 13.14 -6.73
CA GLU A 17 2.17 12.40 -7.90
C GLU A 17 2.51 10.91 -7.80
N LEU A 18 3.79 10.57 -7.61
CA LEU A 18 4.26 9.18 -7.53
C LEU A 18 3.59 8.41 -6.39
N LEU A 19 3.55 9.00 -5.19
CA LEU A 19 2.94 8.37 -4.02
C LEU A 19 1.42 8.25 -4.17
N THR A 20 0.76 9.23 -4.79
CA THR A 20 -0.67 9.12 -5.13
C THR A 20 -0.92 7.93 -6.04
N GLN A 21 -0.14 7.78 -7.11
CA GLN A 21 -0.30 6.67 -8.06
C GLN A 21 -0.09 5.31 -7.36
N LEU A 22 0.93 5.18 -6.53
CA LEU A 22 1.21 3.94 -5.79
C LEU A 22 0.08 3.58 -4.80
N LEU A 23 -0.42 4.53 -4.03
CA LEU A 23 -1.55 4.29 -3.12
C LEU A 23 -2.82 3.95 -3.89
N GLN A 24 -3.06 4.61 -5.03
CA GLN A 24 -4.24 4.35 -5.86
C GLN A 24 -4.27 2.91 -6.39
N VAL A 25 -3.11 2.32 -6.74
CA VAL A 25 -3.04 0.90 -7.14
C VAL A 25 -3.54 0.00 -6.01
N LYS A 26 -3.13 0.27 -4.77
CA LYS A 26 -3.55 -0.53 -3.60
C LYS A 26 -5.03 -0.32 -3.25
N ILE A 27 -5.54 0.89 -3.41
CA ILE A 27 -6.97 1.21 -3.26
C ILE A 27 -7.79 0.39 -4.26
N LYS A 28 -7.46 0.48 -5.56
CA LYS A 28 -8.14 -0.27 -6.63
C LYS A 28 -8.08 -1.79 -6.41
N PHE A 29 -6.96 -2.29 -5.89
CA PHE A 29 -6.87 -3.70 -5.52
C PHE A 29 -7.90 -4.09 -4.46
N HIS A 30 -8.06 -3.31 -3.39
CA HIS A 30 -9.07 -3.59 -2.36
C HIS A 30 -10.50 -3.44 -2.90
N GLU A 31 -10.79 -2.42 -3.70
CA GLU A 31 -12.09 -2.21 -4.37
C GLU A 31 -12.48 -3.44 -5.19
N SER A 32 -11.57 -3.91 -6.06
CA SER A 32 -11.82 -5.10 -6.89
C SER A 32 -12.08 -6.37 -6.08
N LYS A 33 -11.56 -6.46 -4.84
CA LYS A 33 -11.79 -7.62 -3.96
C LYS A 33 -13.08 -7.52 -3.18
N ILE A 34 -13.60 -6.32 -2.93
CA ILE A 34 -14.94 -6.13 -2.38
C ILE A 34 -15.98 -6.57 -3.42
N GLU A 35 -15.83 -6.14 -4.67
CA GLU A 35 -16.74 -6.50 -5.77
C GLU A 35 -16.84 -8.02 -6.03
N GLN A 36 -15.80 -8.78 -5.66
CA GLN A 36 -15.68 -10.21 -5.92
C GLN A 36 -16.03 -11.11 -4.73
N THR A 37 -16.24 -10.56 -3.52
CA THR A 37 -16.46 -11.35 -2.31
C THR A 37 -17.90 -11.20 -1.79
N SER A 38 -18.44 -12.29 -1.24
CA SER A 38 -19.75 -12.30 -0.56
C SER A 38 -19.63 -12.38 0.96
N SER A 39 -18.41 -12.37 1.51
CA SER A 39 -18.17 -12.44 2.94
C SER A 39 -18.25 -11.05 3.57
N GLU A 40 -19.25 -10.81 4.43
CA GLU A 40 -19.42 -9.52 5.12
C GLU A 40 -18.20 -9.12 5.95
N GLU A 41 -17.53 -10.10 6.58
CA GLU A 41 -16.31 -9.87 7.34
C GLU A 41 -15.17 -9.37 6.44
N ASP A 42 -14.98 -9.99 5.28
CA ASP A 42 -13.97 -9.58 4.30
C ASP A 42 -14.26 -8.19 3.73
N ILE A 43 -15.53 -7.88 3.48
CA ILE A 43 -15.98 -6.57 3.01
C ILE A 43 -15.66 -5.53 4.07
N SER A 44 -16.08 -5.73 5.31
CA SER A 44 -15.85 -4.80 6.43
C SER A 44 -14.36 -4.52 6.66
N TYR A 45 -13.53 -5.57 6.62
CA TYR A 45 -12.08 -5.44 6.70
C TYR A 45 -11.51 -4.60 5.56
N ARG A 46 -11.94 -4.85 4.31
CA ARG A 46 -11.46 -4.13 3.13
C ARG A 46 -11.89 -2.68 3.11
N GLU A 47 -13.13 -2.38 3.49
CA GLU A 47 -13.60 -1.00 3.61
C GLU A 47 -12.81 -0.22 4.67
N SER A 48 -12.55 -0.85 5.82
CA SER A 48 -11.72 -0.25 6.87
C SER A 48 -10.31 0.04 6.35
N ARG A 49 -9.76 -0.87 5.54
CA ARG A 49 -8.46 -0.65 4.89
C ARG A 49 -8.50 0.45 3.85
N LEU A 50 -9.58 0.59 3.07
CA LEU A 50 -9.78 1.68 2.12
C LEU A 50 -9.83 3.03 2.80
N ARG A 51 -10.64 3.16 3.87
CA ARG A 51 -10.72 4.38 4.68
C ARG A 51 -9.35 4.80 5.21
N TYR A 52 -8.58 3.85 5.73
CA TYR A 52 -7.21 4.09 6.18
C TYR A 52 -6.29 4.59 5.04
N LEU A 53 -6.30 3.92 3.88
CA LEU A 53 -5.45 4.31 2.74
C LEU A 53 -5.78 5.71 2.21
N GLN A 54 -7.06 6.09 2.20
CA GLN A 54 -7.51 7.43 1.81
C GLN A 54 -7.02 8.49 2.82
N GLN A 55 -7.07 8.19 4.12
CA GLN A 55 -6.54 9.07 5.16
C GLN A 55 -5.02 9.24 5.06
N GLU A 56 -4.28 8.15 4.84
CA GLU A 56 -2.83 8.20 4.62
C GLU A 56 -2.46 9.07 3.42
N LEU A 57 -3.22 8.96 2.31
CA LEU A 57 -3.01 9.81 1.14
C LEU A 57 -3.20 11.30 1.45
N ALA A 58 -4.23 11.65 2.24
CA ALA A 58 -4.47 13.03 2.67
C ALA A 58 -3.34 13.54 3.57
N ASN A 59 -2.91 12.74 4.55
CA ASN A 59 -1.81 13.07 5.47
C ASN A 59 -0.50 13.29 4.70
N LEU A 60 -0.20 12.40 3.76
CA LEU A 60 1.01 12.44 2.93
C LEU A 60 1.04 13.71 2.07
N ARG A 61 -0.09 14.08 1.45
CA ARG A 61 -0.21 15.34 0.72
C ARG A 61 0.05 16.55 1.62
N SER A 62 -0.56 16.59 2.81
CA SER A 62 -0.35 17.68 3.76
C SER A 62 1.12 17.77 4.22
N LEU A 63 1.75 16.63 4.49
CA LEU A 63 3.15 16.56 4.93
C LEU A 63 4.09 17.10 3.85
N ILE A 64 3.97 16.59 2.62
CA ILE A 64 4.88 16.94 1.52
C ILE A 64 4.65 18.39 1.07
N SER A 65 3.40 18.85 1.03
CA SER A 65 3.06 20.23 0.62
C SER A 65 3.52 21.29 1.63
N SER A 66 3.82 20.90 2.87
CA SER A 66 4.34 21.82 3.89
C SER A 66 5.83 22.16 3.70
N ASN A 67 6.49 21.52 2.74
CA ASN A 67 7.90 21.67 2.46
C ASN A 67 8.13 22.42 1.13
N ASN A 68 9.14 23.30 1.07
CA ASN A 68 9.51 24.07 -0.12
C ASN A 68 10.75 23.50 -0.85
N GLY A 69 11.27 22.36 -0.40
CA GLY A 69 12.49 21.74 -0.91
C GLY A 69 12.25 20.48 -1.75
N THR A 70 13.28 19.63 -1.82
CA THR A 70 13.17 18.28 -2.37
C THR A 70 12.75 17.28 -1.29
N VAL A 71 12.09 16.21 -1.71
CA VAL A 71 11.70 15.10 -0.86
C VAL A 71 12.62 13.93 -1.19
N GLN A 72 13.35 13.44 -0.18
CA GLN A 72 14.08 12.19 -0.28
C GLN A 72 13.09 11.04 -0.07
N MET A 73 13.04 10.09 -1.01
CA MET A 73 12.17 8.92 -0.91
C MET A 73 12.96 7.63 -1.14
N SER A 74 12.66 6.61 -0.33
CA SER A 74 13.14 5.25 -0.52
C SER A 74 12.03 4.27 -0.18
N ALA A 75 11.78 3.28 -1.06
CA ALA A 75 10.76 2.28 -0.87
C ALA A 75 11.22 0.91 -1.39
N THR A 76 11.06 -0.13 -0.56
CA THR A 76 11.42 -1.50 -0.89
C THR A 76 10.29 -2.46 -0.58
N ILE A 77 10.13 -3.51 -1.39
CA ILE A 77 9.23 -4.63 -1.12
C ILE A 77 10.07 -5.87 -0.83
N GLN A 78 9.79 -6.49 0.32
CA GLN A 78 10.31 -7.80 0.68
C GLN A 78 9.22 -8.87 0.49
N VAL A 79 9.49 -9.85 -0.36
CA VAL A 79 8.60 -10.98 -0.61
C VAL A 79 9.21 -12.25 -0.04
N GLN A 80 8.47 -12.93 0.84
CA GLN A 80 8.82 -14.21 1.44
C GLN A 80 7.67 -15.20 1.20
N LEU A 81 8.01 -16.39 0.70
CA LEU A 81 7.06 -17.49 0.58
C LEU A 81 7.00 -18.23 1.92
N LYS A 82 5.81 -18.37 2.50
CA LYS A 82 5.60 -19.25 3.65
C LYS A 82 5.30 -20.66 3.14
N GLN A 83 6.14 -21.63 3.50
CA GLN A 83 5.80 -23.05 3.34
C GLN A 83 4.89 -23.45 4.50
N THR A 84 3.70 -23.98 4.19
CA THR A 84 2.82 -24.58 5.19
C THR A 84 3.24 -26.04 5.33
N THR A 85 3.95 -26.38 6.41
CA THR A 85 4.25 -27.78 6.74
C THR A 85 2.97 -28.41 7.28
N TYR A 86 2.39 -29.36 6.55
CA TYR A 86 1.36 -30.23 7.10
C TYR A 86 2.06 -31.25 8.02
N GLU A 87 2.03 -31.02 9.33
CA GLU A 87 2.31 -32.10 10.27
C GLU A 87 1.23 -33.16 10.08
N THR A 88 1.63 -34.26 9.46
CA THR A 88 0.80 -35.45 9.36
C THR A 88 0.66 -35.97 10.79
N ILE A 89 -0.52 -35.80 11.38
CA ILE A 89 -0.87 -36.47 12.62
C ILE A 89 -0.83 -37.97 12.31
N ALA A 90 0.27 -38.61 12.65
CA ALA A 90 0.44 -40.05 12.52
C ALA A 90 -0.43 -40.73 13.59
N ALA A 91 -1.43 -41.47 13.08
CA ALA A 91 -2.15 -42.62 13.64
C ALA A 91 -2.36 -42.70 15.17
#